data_AF-A0A838Z565-F1
#
_entry.id   AF-A0A838Z565-F1
#
_cell.length_a   1.000
_cell.length_b   1.000
_cell.length_c   1.000
_cell.angle_alpha   90.00
_cell.angle_beta   90.00
_cell.angle_gamma   90.00
#
_symmetry.space_group_name_H-M   'P 1'
#
loop_
_entity.id
_entity.type
_entity.pdbx_description
1 polymer ?
#
loop_
_entity_poly.entity_id
_entity_poly.type
_entity_poly.pdbx_seq_one_letter_code
_entity_poly.pdbx_strand_id
1 'polypeptide(L)'
;MVGGWQTLARKYETTKDIQVDQQFANENGKFGLSRYKFTLTVGFSKRGLFFANNPFFRIGHPPMLIPWSAIRVISADGLFLHIKADETDIWLSKKFFADIRMHL
;
A
#
# COMPACT_ATOMS: atom_id res chain seq x y z
N MET A 1 -3.19 -8.61 -18.64
CA MET A 1 -2.48 -7.51 -17.94
C MET A 1 -2.37 -7.88 -16.47
N VAL A 2 -1.16 -8.04 -15.92
CA VAL A 2 -0.96 -8.22 -14.48
C VAL A 2 -1.04 -6.82 -13.85
N GLY A 3 -2.07 -6.55 -13.05
CA GLY A 3 -2.23 -5.24 -12.38
C GLY A 3 -1.12 -4.99 -11.35
N GLY A 4 -0.82 -3.73 -11.05
CA GLY A 4 0.28 -3.36 -10.13
C GLY A 4 0.17 -4.05 -8.76
N TRP A 5 -1.05 -4.27 -8.26
CA TRP A 5 -1.29 -5.07 -7.06
C TRP A 5 -0.78 -6.50 -7.16
N GLN A 6 -1.10 -7.19 -8.25
CA GLN A 6 -0.71 -8.58 -8.46
C GLN A 6 0.81 -8.73 -8.58
N THR A 7 1.47 -7.75 -9.19
CA THR A 7 2.95 -7.71 -9.26
C THR A 7 3.58 -7.65 -7.87
N LEU A 8 3.06 -6.78 -7.00
CA LEU A 8 3.56 -6.65 -5.63
C LEU A 8 3.17 -7.84 -4.76
N ALA A 9 1.93 -8.31 -4.86
CA ALA A 9 1.43 -9.47 -4.12
C ALA A 9 2.28 -10.72 -4.35
N ARG A 10 2.74 -10.98 -5.59
CA ARG A 10 3.63 -12.11 -5.89
C ARG A 10 4.91 -12.15 -5.05
N LYS A 11 5.36 -11.00 -4.53
CA LYS A 11 6.58 -10.90 -3.70
C LYS A 11 6.28 -10.66 -2.22
N TYR A 12 5.22 -9.92 -1.94
CA TYR A 12 4.95 -9.34 -0.63
C TYR A 12 3.62 -9.79 -0.01
N GLU A 13 2.94 -10.76 -0.62
CA GLU A 13 1.73 -11.36 -0.05
C GLU A 13 1.98 -11.83 1.39
N THR A 14 1.01 -11.56 2.25
CA THR A 14 1.06 -11.90 3.67
C THR A 14 -0.28 -12.45 4.12
N THR A 15 -0.27 -13.12 5.27
CA THR A 15 -1.51 -13.49 5.96
C THR A 15 -2.25 -12.24 6.45
N LYS A 16 -3.58 -12.30 6.45
CA LYS A 16 -4.45 -11.22 6.95
C LYS A 16 -4.26 -10.93 8.44
N ASP A 17 -3.72 -11.89 9.20
CA ASP A 17 -3.60 -11.84 10.66
C ASP A 17 -2.27 -11.24 11.12
N ILE A 18 -1.51 -10.64 10.20
CA ILE A 18 -0.26 -9.97 10.53
C ILE A 18 -0.53 -8.80 11.48
N GLN A 19 0.35 -8.66 12.48
CA GLN A 19 0.28 -7.54 13.42
C GLN A 19 0.67 -6.25 12.69
N VAL A 20 -0.25 -5.28 12.72
CA VAL A 20 -0.08 -3.94 12.16
C VAL A 20 -0.29 -2.96 13.32
N ASP A 21 0.64 -2.02 13.49
CA ASP A 21 0.66 -1.08 14.62
C ASP A 21 -0.47 -0.03 14.47
N GLN A 22 -0.78 0.36 13.24
CA GLN A 22 -1.86 1.30 12.91
C GLN A 22 -2.47 0.99 11.55
N GLN A 23 -3.77 1.11 11.38
CA GLN A 23 -4.41 0.92 10.07
C GLN A 23 -5.58 1.88 9.82
N PHE A 24 -5.78 2.19 8.54
CA PHE A 24 -6.82 3.06 8.02
C PHE A 24 -7.57 2.34 6.93
N ALA A 25 -8.89 2.22 7.06
CA ALA A 25 -9.76 1.54 6.11
C ALA A 25 -10.52 2.53 5.22
N ASN A 26 -11.08 2.03 4.11
CA ASN A 26 -11.84 2.80 3.13
C ASN A 26 -11.03 3.94 2.49
N GLU A 27 -9.74 3.69 2.31
CA GLU A 27 -8.82 4.63 1.69
C GLU A 27 -8.88 4.53 0.16
N ASN A 28 -8.33 5.57 -0.46
CA ASN A 28 -8.09 5.62 -1.89
C ASN A 28 -6.61 5.36 -2.18
N GLY A 29 -6.33 4.68 -3.28
CA GLY A 29 -4.97 4.50 -3.74
C GLY A 29 -4.91 4.08 -5.20
N LYS A 30 -3.70 4.10 -5.76
CA LYS A 30 -3.44 3.64 -7.12
C LYS A 30 -2.14 2.85 -7.13
N PHE A 31 -2.14 1.68 -7.75
CA PHE A 31 -1.00 0.77 -7.89
C PHE A 31 -0.73 0.54 -9.37
N GLY A 32 0.36 1.08 -9.90
CA GLY A 32 0.61 1.13 -11.34
C GLY A 32 -0.55 1.82 -12.05
N LEU A 33 -1.29 1.08 -12.89
CA LEU A 33 -2.47 1.61 -13.60
C LEU A 33 -3.81 1.37 -12.87
N SER A 34 -3.82 0.54 -11.83
CA SER A 34 -5.03 0.12 -11.10
C SER A 34 -5.41 1.13 -10.03
N ARG A 35 -6.64 1.65 -10.06
CA ARG A 35 -7.16 2.59 -9.05
C ARG A 35 -8.12 1.88 -8.10
N TYR A 36 -7.96 2.16 -6.82
CA TYR A 36 -8.77 1.65 -5.72
C TYR A 36 -9.43 2.86 -5.04
N LYS A 37 -10.76 2.86 -4.98
CA LYS A 37 -11.54 3.97 -4.40
C LYS A 37 -12.38 3.46 -3.26
N PHE A 38 -12.17 3.98 -2.06
CA PHE A 38 -12.90 3.63 -0.85
C PHE A 38 -12.87 2.12 -0.51
N THR A 39 -11.87 1.39 -0.99
CA THR A 39 -11.74 -0.06 -0.79
C THR A 39 -10.41 -0.46 -0.17
N LEU A 40 -9.44 0.46 -0.11
CA LEU A 40 -8.09 0.16 0.35
C LEU A 40 -8.02 0.26 1.87
N THR A 41 -7.35 -0.70 2.48
CA THR A 41 -6.83 -0.59 3.85
C THR A 41 -5.34 -0.35 3.75
N VAL A 42 -4.85 0.70 4.41
CA VAL A 42 -3.43 1.04 4.53
C VAL A 42 -3.02 0.87 5.99
N GLY A 43 -1.97 0.09 6.23
CA GLY A 43 -1.49 -0.20 7.57
C GLY A 43 0.00 0.02 7.73
N PHE A 44 0.42 0.41 8.92
CA PHE A 44 1.80 0.71 9.28
C PHE A 44 2.28 -0.30 10.30
N SER A 45 3.45 -0.88 10.06
CA SER A 45 4.11 -1.75 11.02
C SER A 45 5.60 -1.46 11.05
N LYS A 46 6.29 -1.85 12.12
CA LYS A 46 7.77 -1.84 12.16
C LYS A 46 8.41 -2.57 10.97
N ARG A 47 7.74 -3.57 10.41
CA ARG A 47 8.27 -4.40 9.31
C ARG A 47 8.04 -3.77 7.94
N GLY A 48 7.03 -2.92 7.78
CA GLY A 48 6.65 -2.39 6.48
C GLY A 48 5.26 -1.76 6.41
N LEU A 49 4.91 -1.36 5.19
CA LEU A 49 3.62 -0.81 4.79
C LEU A 49 2.68 -1.94 4.34
N PHE A 50 1.61 -2.13 5.09
CA PHE A 50 0.59 -3.13 4.83
C PHE A 50 -0.51 -2.57 3.92
N PHE A 51 -0.98 -3.41 3.01
CA PHE A 51 -2.13 -3.12 2.17
C PHE A 51 -3.08 -4.31 2.12
N ALA A 52 -4.37 -4.05 2.24
CA ALA A 52 -5.41 -5.01 1.95
C ALA A 52 -6.59 -4.33 1.23
N ASN A 53 -7.41 -5.11 0.53
CA ASN A 53 -8.71 -4.63 0.07
C ASN A 53 -9.81 -5.06 1.04
N ASN A 54 -10.92 -4.32 1.01
CA ASN A 54 -12.16 -4.66 1.69
C ASN A 54 -12.53 -6.14 1.44
N PRO A 55 -12.97 -6.89 2.46
CA PRO A 55 -13.41 -8.29 2.34
C PRO A 55 -14.29 -8.60 1.13
N PHE A 56 -15.18 -7.70 0.71
CA PHE A 56 -16.06 -7.91 -0.45
C PHE A 56 -15.33 -7.93 -1.81
N PHE A 57 -14.11 -7.36 -1.90
CA PHE A 57 -13.29 -7.27 -3.12
C PHE A 57 -11.98 -8.08 -3.03
N ARG A 58 -11.87 -9.00 -2.07
CA ARG A 58 -10.63 -9.77 -1.82
C ARG A 58 -10.27 -10.77 -2.92
N ILE A 59 -11.23 -11.20 -3.73
CA ILE A 59 -10.95 -12.16 -4.81
C ILE A 59 -9.96 -11.52 -5.79
N GLY A 60 -8.76 -12.08 -5.87
CA GLY A 60 -7.67 -11.55 -6.71
C GLY A 60 -6.93 -10.33 -6.13
N HIS A 61 -7.06 -10.04 -4.83
CA HIS A 61 -6.29 -8.97 -4.17
C HIS A 61 -5.85 -9.42 -2.77
N PRO A 62 -4.87 -10.35 -2.68
CA PRO A 62 -4.40 -10.81 -1.39
C PRO A 62 -3.76 -9.64 -0.61
N PRO A 63 -3.84 -9.64 0.73
CA PRO A 63 -3.11 -8.69 1.55
C PRO A 63 -1.60 -8.78 1.31
N MET A 64 -0.90 -7.66 1.42
CA MET A 64 0.55 -7.61 1.26
C MET A 64 1.20 -6.71 2.30
N LEU A 65 2.43 -7.03 2.68
CA LEU A 65 3.26 -6.23 3.57
C LEU A 65 4.58 -5.92 2.85
N ILE A 66 4.72 -4.69 2.38
CA ILE A 66 5.91 -4.24 1.64
C ILE A 66 6.93 -3.72 2.66
N PRO A 67 8.14 -4.29 2.74
CA PRO A 67 9.13 -3.83 3.70
C PRO A 67 9.60 -2.40 3.39
N TRP A 68 9.92 -1.63 4.43
CA TRP A 68 10.38 -0.24 4.28
C TRP A 68 11.58 -0.11 3.34
N SER A 69 12.49 -1.09 3.36
CA SER A 69 13.67 -1.14 2.47
C SER A 69 13.32 -1.23 0.98
N ALA A 70 12.11 -1.69 0.64
CA ALA A 70 11.63 -1.76 -0.74
C ALA A 70 10.83 -0.50 -1.16
N ILE A 71 10.59 0.44 -0.24
CA ILE A 71 9.78 1.64 -0.45
C ILE A 71 10.70 2.85 -0.61
N ARG A 72 10.43 3.67 -1.62
CA ARG A 72 11.07 4.97 -1.81
C ARG A 72 10.00 6.03 -1.99
N VAL A 73 10.12 7.15 -1.27
CA VAL A 73 9.27 8.32 -1.53
C VAL A 73 9.78 9.02 -2.76
N ILE A 74 8.89 9.23 -3.74
CA ILE A 74 9.20 9.92 -4.99
C ILE A 74 8.80 11.39 -4.88
N SER A 75 7.58 11.67 -4.40
CA SER A 75 7.11 13.03 -4.12
C SER A 75 5.94 13.05 -3.14
N ALA A 76 5.72 14.19 -2.48
CA ALA A 76 4.61 14.40 -1.54
C ALA A 76 3.89 15.73 -1.83
N ASP A 77 3.76 16.08 -3.11
CA ASP A 77 3.24 17.37 -3.56
C ASP A 77 1.71 17.33 -3.70
N GLY A 78 1.06 18.49 -3.51
CA GLY A 78 -0.40 18.60 -3.60
C GLY A 78 -1.12 17.71 -2.59
N LEU A 79 -2.10 16.91 -3.05
CA LEU A 79 -2.95 16.04 -2.23
C LEU A 79 -2.50 14.57 -2.19
N PHE A 80 -1.51 14.19 -3.01
CA PHE A 80 -1.11 12.80 -3.17
C PHE A 80 0.32 12.57 -2.70
N LEU A 81 0.54 11.42 -2.08
CA LEU A 81 1.85 10.89 -1.82
C LEU A 81 2.18 9.88 -2.91
N HIS A 82 3.27 10.11 -3.64
CA HIS A 82 3.80 9.18 -4.63
C HIS A 82 4.99 8.44 -4.02
N ILE A 83 4.84 7.14 -3.84
CA ILE A 83 5.93 6.24 -3.46
C ILE A 83 6.15 5.21 -4.57
N LYS A 84 7.36 4.66 -4.63
CA LYS A 84 7.68 3.53 -5.48
C LYS A 84 8.03 2.34 -4.60
N ALA A 85 7.40 1.20 -4.87
CA ALA A 85 7.73 -0.08 -4.26
C ALA A 85 8.23 -1.03 -5.34
N ASP A 86 9.49 -1.44 -5.25
CA ASP A 86 10.22 -2.07 -6.37
C ASP A 86 10.07 -1.25 -7.68
N GLU A 87 9.38 -1.82 -8.68
CA GLU A 87 9.08 -1.22 -9.98
C GLU A 87 7.64 -0.71 -10.11
N THR A 88 6.86 -0.75 -9.02
CA THR A 88 5.45 -0.33 -9.03
C THR A 88 5.30 1.03 -8.37
N ASP A 89 4.78 1.99 -9.13
CA ASP A 89 4.35 3.28 -8.59
C ASP A 89 3.06 3.13 -7.79
N ILE A 90 3.04 3.75 -6.61
CA ILE A 90 1.90 3.76 -5.70
C ILE A 90 1.57 5.21 -5.36
N TRP A 91 0.31 5.58 -5.54
CA TRP A 91 -0.22 6.87 -5.07
C TRP A 91 -1.19 6.65 -3.92
N LEU A 92 -0.98 7.37 -2.83
CA LEU A 92 -1.83 7.39 -1.64
C LEU A 92 -2.23 8.83 -1.32
N SER A 93 -3.10 9.01 -0.32
CA SER A 93 -3.36 10.35 0.24
C SER A 93 -2.09 10.89 0.91
N LYS A 94 -1.79 12.18 0.72
CA LYS A 94 -0.66 12.86 1.36
C LYS A 94 -0.65 12.76 2.88
N LYS A 95 -1.80 12.53 3.52
CA LYS A 95 -1.90 12.38 4.99
C LYS A 95 -0.95 11.31 5.54
N PHE A 96 -0.66 10.27 4.76
CA PHE A 96 0.23 9.17 5.16
C PHE A 96 1.72 9.50 5.08
N PHE A 97 2.09 10.68 4.59
CA PHE A 97 3.51 11.03 4.43
C PHE A 97 4.21 11.13 5.77
N ALA A 98 3.55 11.67 6.80
CA ALA A 98 4.12 11.75 8.14
C ALA A 98 4.39 10.35 8.71
N ASP A 99 3.44 9.43 8.56
CA ASP A 99 3.57 8.04 9.03
C ASP A 99 4.70 7.29 8.31
N ILE A 100 4.78 7.40 6.97
CA ILE A 100 5.85 6.77 6.18
C ILE A 100 7.22 7.34 6.56
N ARG A 101 7.33 8.65 6.77
CA ARG A 101 8.60 9.30 7.10
C ARG A 101 9.17 8.88 8.45
N MET A 102 8.36 8.36 9.37
CA MET A 102 8.86 7.83 10.65
C MET A 102 9.64 6.51 10.50
N HIS A 103 9.54 5.84 9.35
CA HIS A 103 10.11 4.49 9.13
C HIS A 103 11.18 4.43 8.03
N LEU A 104 11.45 5.54 7.34
CA LEU A 104 12.50 5.67 6.31
C LEU A 104 13.71 6.42 6.88
#